data_AF-A0A3D1TW95-F1
#
_entry.id   AF-A0A3D1TW95-F1
#
_cell.length_a   1.000
_cell.length_b   1.000
_cell.length_c   1.000
_cell.angle_alpha   90.00
_cell.angle_beta   90.00
_cell.angle_gamma   90.00
#
_symmetry.space_group_name_H-M   'P 1'
#
loop_
_entity.id
_entity.type
_entity.pdbx_description
1 polymer ?
#
loop_
_entity_poly.entity_id
_entity_poly.type
_entity_poly.pdbx_seq_one_letter_code
_entity_poly.pdbx_strand_id
1 'polypeptide(L)'
;MLHGVGFSDEDLSKPIIGIANTWIETMPCNLNLRKLAAKVKEGVRAAGGTPMEFNTIAISDGVTMGTEGMKASLISREIIADSIELVGRGHMFDGIVALVGCDKTIPAAAMALLRLNIPGLVLYGGTILPGNFRGKDVTVGDVYEAVGAHAVGRMSDADLKELEA
;
A
#
# COMPACT_ATOMS: atom_id res chain seq x y z
N MET A 1 -10.20 10.72 25.87
CA MET A 1 -9.24 9.76 25.25
C MET A 1 -8.36 10.43 24.19
N LEU A 2 -8.93 11.17 23.22
CA LEU A 2 -8.14 11.76 22.13
C LEU A 2 -7.10 12.81 22.56
N HIS A 3 -7.31 13.54 23.66
CA HIS A 3 -6.25 14.34 24.28
C HIS A 3 -5.02 13.53 24.68
N GLY A 4 -5.21 12.27 25.09
CA GLY A 4 -4.12 11.37 25.49
C GLY A 4 -3.20 10.95 24.34
N VAL A 5 -3.64 11.12 23.08
CA VAL A 5 -2.81 10.90 21.88
C VAL A 5 -2.38 12.22 21.22
N GLY A 6 -2.59 13.35 21.90
CA GLY A 6 -2.02 14.65 21.53
C GLY A 6 -2.93 15.61 20.78
N PHE A 7 -4.25 15.35 20.68
CA PHE A 7 -5.18 16.29 20.06
C PHE A 7 -5.66 17.35 21.06
N SER A 8 -5.68 18.61 20.64
CA SER A 8 -6.29 19.72 21.40
C SER A 8 -7.79 19.84 21.13
N ASP A 9 -8.51 20.66 21.92
CA ASP A 9 -9.91 20.99 21.62
C ASP A 9 -10.07 21.64 20.24
N GLU A 10 -9.09 22.47 19.84
CA GLU A 10 -9.08 23.11 18.53
C GLU A 10 -8.95 22.07 17.41
N ASP A 11 -8.10 21.06 17.57
CA ASP A 11 -7.96 19.98 16.59
C ASP A 11 -9.25 19.16 16.47
N LEU A 12 -9.90 18.87 17.59
CA LEU A 12 -11.13 18.07 17.62
C LEU A 12 -12.36 18.85 17.14
N SER A 13 -12.25 20.18 16.98
CA SER A 13 -13.30 21.01 16.39
C SER A 13 -13.26 21.07 14.85
N LYS A 14 -12.17 20.58 14.24
CA LYS A 14 -11.94 20.57 12.78
C LYS A 14 -12.40 19.23 12.17
N PRO A 15 -12.65 19.18 10.84
CA PRO A 15 -12.93 17.91 10.15
C PRO A 15 -11.81 16.89 10.39
N ILE A 16 -12.17 15.70 10.85
CA ILE A 16 -11.24 14.61 11.14
C ILE A 16 -11.06 13.74 9.91
N ILE A 17 -9.85 13.72 9.37
CA ILE A 17 -9.51 12.99 8.15
C ILE A 17 -8.72 11.73 8.51
N GLY A 18 -9.30 10.56 8.22
CA GLY A 18 -8.63 9.28 8.36
C GLY A 18 -7.57 9.10 7.26
N ILE A 19 -6.33 8.78 7.63
CA ILE A 19 -5.28 8.39 6.69
C ILE A 19 -5.13 6.87 6.78
N ALA A 20 -5.78 6.16 5.86
CA ALA A 20 -5.77 4.71 5.79
C ALA A 20 -4.50 4.25 5.05
N ASN A 21 -3.49 3.82 5.80
CA ASN A 21 -2.20 3.42 5.25
C ASN A 21 -2.13 1.90 5.05
N THR A 22 -1.50 1.46 3.95
CA THR A 22 -1.22 0.03 3.67
C THR A 22 0.29 -0.26 3.75
N TRP A 23 1.04 0.58 4.47
CA TRP A 23 2.48 0.46 4.61
C TRP A 23 2.88 -0.85 5.31
N ILE A 24 3.91 -1.51 4.78
CA ILE A 24 4.56 -2.70 5.36
C ILE A 24 5.98 -2.83 4.79
N GLU A 25 6.89 -3.45 5.54
CA GLU A 25 8.32 -3.64 5.17
C GLU A 25 8.59 -4.92 4.38
N THR A 26 7.59 -5.75 4.15
CA THR A 26 7.74 -7.06 3.49
C THR A 26 7.85 -6.98 1.98
N MET A 27 7.69 -5.79 1.38
CA MET A 27 7.70 -5.60 -0.07
C MET A 27 7.99 -4.14 -0.47
N PRO A 28 8.60 -3.89 -1.65
CA PRO A 28 8.93 -2.55 -2.09
C PRO A 28 7.70 -1.71 -2.45
N CYS A 29 6.63 -2.34 -2.94
CA CYS A 29 5.42 -1.68 -3.46
C CYS A 29 4.75 -0.71 -2.48
N ASN A 30 4.88 -0.96 -1.17
CA ASN A 30 4.23 -0.18 -0.12
C ASN A 30 5.22 0.51 0.82
N LEU A 31 6.53 0.34 0.59
CA LEU A 31 7.58 0.75 1.53
C LEU A 31 7.62 2.27 1.72
N ASN A 32 7.37 3.04 0.66
CA ASN A 32 7.39 4.50 0.69
C ASN A 32 6.13 5.12 1.32
N LEU A 33 5.06 4.35 1.54
CA LEU A 33 3.77 4.89 1.97
C LEU A 33 3.81 5.53 3.36
N ARG A 34 4.71 5.11 4.27
CA ARG A 34 4.93 5.81 5.56
C ARG A 34 5.42 7.24 5.36
N LYS A 35 6.31 7.48 4.38
CA LYS A 35 6.80 8.83 4.06
C LYS A 35 5.69 9.65 3.38
N LEU A 36 4.92 9.02 2.50
CA LEU A 36 3.79 9.65 1.84
C LEU A 36 2.68 10.06 2.83
N ALA A 37 2.40 9.22 3.82
CA ALA A 37 1.44 9.52 4.89
C ALA A 37 1.82 10.79 5.66
N ALA A 38 3.10 10.98 5.99
CA ALA A 38 3.56 12.21 6.62
C ALA A 38 3.20 13.45 5.76
N LYS A 39 3.39 13.38 4.44
CA LYS A 39 3.04 14.46 3.50
C LYS A 39 1.54 14.69 3.36
N VAL A 40 0.74 13.63 3.34
CA VAL A 40 -0.72 13.76 3.35
C VAL A 40 -1.19 14.44 4.64
N LYS A 41 -0.63 14.06 5.79
CA LYS A 41 -0.96 14.68 7.09
C LYS A 41 -0.56 16.16 7.13
N GLU A 42 0.57 16.54 6.51
CA GLU A 42 0.94 17.96 6.32
C GLU A 42 -0.14 18.70 5.51
N GLY A 43 -0.57 18.13 4.37
CA GLY A 43 -1.60 18.71 3.52
C GLY A 43 -2.97 18.87 4.19
N VAL A 44 -3.42 17.86 4.93
CA VAL A 44 -4.68 17.92 5.69
C VAL A 44 -4.64 19.07 6.71
N ARG A 45 -3.55 19.21 7.48
CA ARG A 45 -3.41 20.31 8.44
C ARG A 45 -3.39 21.67 7.76
N ALA A 46 -2.66 21.79 6.64
CA ALA A 46 -2.62 23.02 5.86
C ALA A 46 -3.99 23.43 5.30
N ALA A 47 -4.87 22.45 5.03
CA ALA A 47 -6.24 22.66 4.61
C ALA A 47 -7.24 22.87 5.76
N GLY A 48 -6.78 22.91 7.02
CA GLY A 48 -7.63 23.14 8.20
C GLY A 48 -8.31 21.90 8.77
N GLY A 49 -7.90 20.69 8.37
CA GLY A 49 -8.38 19.42 8.93
C GLY A 49 -7.44 18.81 9.97
N THR A 50 -7.93 17.80 10.69
CA THR A 50 -7.19 17.04 11.70
C THR A 50 -6.92 15.63 11.19
N PRO A 51 -5.66 15.28 10.82
CA PRO A 51 -5.38 13.96 10.30
C PRO A 51 -5.17 12.93 11.40
N MET A 52 -5.83 11.79 11.27
CA MET A 52 -5.64 10.61 12.12
C MET A 52 -5.21 9.42 11.26
N GLU A 53 -3.97 8.99 11.40
CA GLU A 53 -3.42 7.87 10.62
C GLU A 53 -3.68 6.54 11.31
N PHE A 54 -4.07 5.54 10.52
CA PHE A 54 -4.14 4.15 10.92
C PHE A 54 -3.58 3.27 9.79
N ASN A 55 -3.30 2.01 10.09
CA ASN A 55 -2.69 1.09 9.14
C ASN A 55 -3.55 -0.17 8.97
N THR A 56 -3.49 -0.78 7.80
CA THR A 56 -4.04 -2.11 7.50
C THR A 56 -2.99 -2.99 6.82
N ILE A 57 -3.31 -4.26 6.59
CA ILE A 57 -2.37 -5.25 6.03
C ILE A 57 -2.15 -5.05 4.53
N ALA A 58 -1.14 -5.71 3.98
CA ALA A 58 -0.94 -5.86 2.54
C ALA A 58 -0.19 -7.16 2.24
N ILE A 59 -0.46 -7.76 1.09
CA ILE A 59 0.21 -8.98 0.60
C ILE A 59 0.90 -8.66 -0.74
N SER A 60 2.13 -9.15 -0.90
CA SER A 60 2.89 -9.00 -2.14
C SER A 60 2.60 -10.15 -3.08
N ASP A 61 1.95 -9.85 -4.21
CA ASP A 61 1.77 -10.85 -5.27
C ASP A 61 3.11 -11.29 -5.84
N GLY A 62 4.08 -10.37 -5.97
CA GLY A 62 5.42 -10.68 -6.47
C GLY A 62 6.19 -11.66 -5.56
N VAL A 63 6.13 -11.49 -4.25
CA VAL A 63 6.84 -12.36 -3.29
C VAL A 63 6.14 -13.69 -3.12
N THR A 64 4.80 -13.72 -3.14
CA THR A 64 4.03 -14.94 -2.90
C THR A 64 3.90 -15.83 -4.14
N MET A 65 4.28 -15.33 -5.33
CA MET A 65 4.15 -16.06 -6.58
C MET A 65 4.88 -17.41 -6.56
N GLY A 66 4.19 -18.47 -7.01
CA GLY A 66 4.72 -19.83 -7.01
C GLY A 66 4.71 -20.53 -5.63
N THR A 67 4.15 -19.93 -4.59
CA THR A 67 4.10 -20.49 -3.23
C THR A 67 2.67 -20.67 -2.72
N GLU A 68 2.51 -21.41 -1.62
CA GLU A 68 1.25 -21.51 -0.87
C GLU A 68 0.73 -20.14 -0.39
N GLY A 69 1.62 -19.16 -0.22
CA GLY A 69 1.26 -17.79 0.15
C GLY A 69 0.35 -17.09 -0.87
N MET A 70 0.34 -17.53 -2.13
CA MET A 70 -0.54 -16.95 -3.16
C MET A 70 -2.03 -17.10 -2.81
N LYS A 71 -2.39 -18.09 -1.98
CA LYS A 71 -3.75 -18.27 -1.44
C LYS A 71 -4.20 -17.10 -0.57
N ALA A 72 -3.26 -16.31 -0.03
CA ALA A 72 -3.55 -15.12 0.77
C ALA A 72 -3.73 -13.83 -0.06
N SER A 73 -3.35 -13.84 -1.35
CA SER A 73 -3.41 -12.63 -2.20
C SER A 73 -4.82 -12.08 -2.33
N LEU A 74 -5.73 -12.81 -3.01
CA LEU A 74 -7.05 -12.26 -3.34
C LEU A 74 -7.88 -11.94 -2.10
N ILE A 75 -7.84 -12.80 -1.08
CA ILE A 75 -8.58 -12.58 0.17
C ILE A 75 -8.10 -11.33 0.93
N SER A 76 -6.84 -10.92 0.76
CA SER A 76 -6.33 -9.67 1.36
C SER A 76 -7.16 -8.46 0.94
N ARG A 77 -7.75 -8.47 -0.27
CA ARG A 77 -8.64 -7.40 -0.74
C ARG A 77 -9.82 -7.18 0.20
N GLU A 78 -10.47 -8.25 0.63
CA GLU A 78 -11.63 -8.18 1.53
C GLU A 78 -11.21 -7.70 2.92
N ILE A 79 -10.12 -8.26 3.45
CA ILE A 79 -9.62 -7.91 4.78
C ILE A 79 -9.21 -6.44 4.85
N ILE A 80 -8.56 -5.91 3.81
CA ILE A 80 -8.19 -4.50 3.72
C ILE A 80 -9.45 -3.64 3.64
N ALA A 81 -10.42 -4.01 2.79
CA ALA A 81 -11.65 -3.25 2.64
C ALA A 81 -12.44 -3.18 3.96
N ASP A 82 -12.63 -4.33 4.60
CA ASP A 82 -13.34 -4.46 5.88
C ASP A 82 -12.58 -3.75 7.01
N SER A 83 -11.25 -3.78 7.00
CA SER A 83 -10.41 -3.08 7.99
C SER A 83 -10.56 -1.56 7.89
N ILE A 84 -10.53 -1.00 6.67
CA ILE A 84 -10.73 0.44 6.44
C ILE A 84 -12.16 0.84 6.81
N GLU A 85 -13.16 0.05 6.39
CA GLU A 85 -14.56 0.29 6.73
C GLU A 85 -14.81 0.25 8.24
N LEU A 86 -14.26 -0.74 8.94
CA LEU A 86 -14.40 -0.92 10.39
C LEU A 86 -13.85 0.29 11.15
N VAL A 87 -12.63 0.73 10.82
CA VAL A 87 -12.02 1.89 11.47
C VAL A 87 -12.79 3.16 11.11
N GLY A 88 -13.17 3.34 9.83
CA GLY A 88 -13.92 4.50 9.35
C GLY A 88 -15.27 4.67 10.04
N ARG A 89 -16.06 3.59 10.17
CA ARG A 89 -17.33 3.61 10.90
C ARG A 89 -17.12 3.79 12.40
N GLY A 90 -16.14 3.08 12.99
CA GLY A 90 -15.90 3.09 14.42
C GLY A 90 -15.39 4.43 14.97
N HIS A 91 -14.62 5.17 14.16
CA HIS A 91 -14.05 6.47 14.54
C HIS A 91 -14.80 7.67 13.94
N MET A 92 -15.82 7.41 13.10
CA MET A 92 -16.68 8.43 12.49
C MET A 92 -15.89 9.54 11.80
N PHE A 93 -14.93 9.18 10.94
CA PHE A 93 -14.16 10.17 10.19
C PHE A 93 -15.04 10.94 9.19
N ASP A 94 -14.75 12.23 9.01
CA ASP A 94 -15.44 13.10 8.05
C ASP A 94 -15.00 12.85 6.59
N GLY A 95 -13.80 12.27 6.42
CA GLY A 95 -13.29 11.84 5.14
C GLY A 95 -12.08 10.93 5.30
N ILE A 96 -11.71 10.21 4.23
CA ILE A 96 -10.59 9.27 4.25
C ILE A 96 -9.68 9.44 3.04
N VAL A 97 -8.37 9.51 3.28
CA VAL A 97 -7.34 9.32 2.24
C VAL A 97 -6.73 7.94 2.42
N ALA A 98 -6.90 7.08 1.43
CA ALA A 98 -6.35 5.73 1.42
C ALA A 98 -5.07 5.67 0.58
N LEU A 99 -3.96 5.33 1.23
CA LEU A 99 -2.67 5.14 0.59
C LEU A 99 -2.52 3.69 0.15
N VAL A 100 -2.31 3.49 -1.15
CA VAL A 100 -2.28 2.17 -1.78
C VAL A 100 -1.02 2.00 -2.64
N GLY A 101 -0.62 0.76 -2.88
CA GLY A 101 0.58 0.43 -3.66
C GLY A 101 0.43 -0.87 -4.42
N CYS A 102 0.61 -1.99 -3.74
CA CYS A 102 0.54 -3.33 -4.31
C CYS A 102 -0.88 -3.69 -4.76
N ASP A 103 -0.98 -4.57 -5.76
CA ASP A 103 -2.19 -4.96 -6.52
C ASP A 103 -3.49 -4.86 -5.71
N LYS A 104 -3.68 -5.73 -4.72
CA LYS A 104 -4.96 -5.88 -4.01
C LYS A 104 -5.32 -4.71 -3.10
N THR A 105 -4.36 -3.86 -2.74
CA THR A 105 -4.60 -2.70 -1.88
C THR A 105 -5.45 -1.63 -2.57
N ILE A 106 -5.30 -1.48 -3.89
CA ILE A 106 -5.98 -0.46 -4.70
C ILE A 106 -7.50 -0.69 -4.77
N PRO A 107 -8.00 -1.86 -5.25
CA PRO A 107 -9.43 -2.11 -5.29
C PRO A 107 -10.04 -2.21 -3.89
N ALA A 108 -9.30 -2.70 -2.89
CA ALA A 108 -9.78 -2.77 -1.51
C ALA A 108 -10.09 -1.39 -0.93
N ALA A 109 -9.19 -0.42 -1.11
CA ALA A 109 -9.42 0.95 -0.71
C ALA A 109 -10.64 1.55 -1.42
N ALA A 110 -10.75 1.36 -2.73
CA ALA A 110 -11.91 1.84 -3.50
C ALA A 110 -13.22 1.23 -2.97
N MET A 111 -13.25 -0.08 -2.69
CA MET A 111 -14.40 -0.77 -2.11
C MET A 111 -14.78 -0.18 -0.74
N ALA A 112 -13.82 0.02 0.16
CA ALA A 112 -14.08 0.59 1.48
C ALA A 112 -14.66 2.00 1.40
N LEU A 113 -14.09 2.88 0.57
CA LEU A 113 -14.57 4.25 0.40
C LEU A 113 -15.99 4.29 -0.18
N LEU A 114 -16.29 3.43 -1.16
CA LEU A 114 -17.65 3.30 -1.71
C LEU A 114 -18.66 2.82 -0.66
N ARG A 115 -18.30 1.86 0.21
CA ARG A 115 -19.17 1.35 1.28
C ARG A 115 -19.42 2.37 2.39
N LEU A 116 -18.41 3.20 2.70
CA LEU A 116 -18.53 4.28 3.69
C LEU A 116 -19.35 5.47 3.16
N ASN A 117 -19.26 5.75 1.86
CA ASN A 117 -19.98 6.85 1.21
C ASN A 117 -19.77 8.22 1.88
N ILE A 118 -18.54 8.49 2.28
CA ILE A 118 -18.04 9.79 2.76
C ILE A 118 -16.97 10.30 1.78
N PRO A 119 -16.59 11.60 1.82
CA PRO A 119 -15.48 12.11 1.03
C PRO A 119 -14.23 11.23 1.12
N GLY A 120 -13.77 10.73 -0.03
CA GLY A 120 -12.71 9.72 -0.10
C GLY A 120 -11.73 9.97 -1.25
N LEU A 121 -10.44 9.69 -1.01
CA LEU A 121 -9.39 9.74 -2.02
C LEU A 121 -8.55 8.47 -1.96
N VAL A 122 -8.40 7.78 -3.09
CA VAL A 122 -7.39 6.72 -3.26
C VAL A 122 -6.13 7.36 -3.83
N LEU A 123 -5.02 7.30 -3.11
CA LEU A 123 -3.73 7.85 -3.50
C LEU A 123 -2.71 6.73 -3.73
N TYR A 124 -2.30 6.57 -5.00
CA TYR A 124 -1.31 5.59 -5.40
C TYR A 124 0.10 6.01 -4.99
N GLY A 125 0.85 5.08 -4.39
CA GLY A 125 2.23 5.28 -3.91
C GLY A 125 3.27 5.48 -5.00
N GLY A 126 2.95 5.11 -6.24
CA GLY A 126 3.82 5.26 -7.41
C GLY A 126 4.38 3.93 -7.92
N THR A 127 4.79 3.95 -9.19
CA THR A 127 5.47 2.81 -9.84
C THR A 127 6.95 2.79 -9.46
N ILE A 128 7.55 1.60 -9.45
CA ILE A 128 9.00 1.46 -9.32
C ILE A 128 9.68 1.89 -10.62
N LEU A 129 10.92 2.38 -10.52
CA LEU A 129 11.80 2.55 -11.68
C LEU A 129 12.24 1.18 -12.21
N PRO A 130 12.52 1.03 -13.50
CA PRO A 130 13.02 -0.23 -14.04
C PRO A 130 14.38 -0.58 -13.44
N GLY A 131 14.64 -1.89 -13.28
CA GLY A 131 15.99 -2.39 -13.05
C GLY A 131 16.81 -2.32 -14.33
N ASN A 132 18.15 -2.39 -14.23
CA ASN A 132 19.02 -2.42 -15.40
C ASN A 132 19.87 -3.69 -15.39
N PHE A 133 19.68 -4.53 -16.40
CA PHE A 133 20.51 -5.71 -16.63
C PHE A 133 21.24 -5.57 -17.96
N ARG A 134 22.54 -5.30 -17.89
CA ARG A 134 23.44 -5.17 -19.07
C ARG A 134 22.92 -4.20 -20.13
N GLY A 135 22.45 -3.03 -19.67
CA GLY A 135 21.94 -1.98 -20.55
C GLY A 135 20.51 -2.20 -21.04
N LYS A 136 19.80 -3.19 -20.52
CA LYS A 136 18.37 -3.41 -20.78
C LYS A 136 17.55 -3.14 -19.53
N ASP A 137 16.41 -2.50 -19.72
CA ASP A 137 15.42 -2.35 -18.66
C ASP A 137 14.78 -3.70 -18.36
N VAL A 138 14.66 -4.04 -17.08
CA VAL A 138 14.10 -5.30 -16.59
C VAL A 138 13.17 -5.08 -15.41
N THR A 139 12.29 -6.06 -15.20
CA THR A 139 11.24 -6.10 -14.18
C THR A 139 11.16 -7.48 -13.54
N VAL A 140 10.28 -7.65 -12.54
CA VAL A 140 10.04 -8.96 -11.90
C VAL A 140 9.58 -10.04 -12.90
N GLY A 141 8.90 -9.65 -13.98
CA GLY A 141 8.49 -10.58 -15.04
C GLY A 141 9.68 -11.25 -15.72
N ASP A 142 10.72 -10.46 -16.01
CA ASP A 142 11.95 -10.94 -16.62
C ASP A 142 12.67 -11.94 -15.72
N VAL A 143 12.62 -11.74 -14.40
CA VAL A 143 13.18 -12.70 -13.42
C VAL A 143 12.43 -14.04 -13.48
N TYR A 144 11.09 -14.03 -13.60
CA TYR A 144 10.33 -15.28 -13.73
C TYR A 144 10.66 -16.03 -15.02
N GLU A 145 10.82 -15.33 -16.14
CA GLU A 145 11.24 -15.93 -17.42
C GLU A 145 12.68 -16.47 -17.34
N ALA A 146 13.57 -15.74 -16.66
CA ALA A 146 14.95 -16.13 -16.45
C ALA A 146 15.09 -17.41 -15.63
N VAL A 147 14.26 -17.62 -14.61
CA VAL A 147 14.18 -18.90 -13.88
C VAL A 147 13.84 -20.05 -14.84
N GLY A 148 12.91 -19.83 -15.77
CA GLY A 148 12.58 -20.80 -16.82
C GLY A 148 13.74 -21.06 -17.78
N ALA A 149 14.43 -20.01 -18.24
CA ALA A 149 15.60 -20.11 -19.11
C ALA A 149 16.76 -20.87 -18.44
N HIS A 150 17.01 -20.59 -17.16
CA HIS A 150 17.99 -21.28 -16.34
C HIS A 150 17.67 -22.77 -16.22
N ALA A 151 16.40 -23.13 -15.94
CA ALA A 151 15.97 -24.52 -15.79
C ALA A 151 16.21 -25.39 -17.04
N VAL A 152 16.23 -24.79 -18.23
CA VAL A 152 16.52 -25.48 -19.51
C VAL A 152 17.96 -25.27 -20.00
N GLY A 153 18.85 -24.75 -19.16
CA GLY A 153 20.28 -24.58 -19.46
C GLY A 153 20.59 -23.43 -20.43
N ARG A 154 19.68 -22.47 -20.61
CA ARG A 154 19.87 -21.30 -21.50
C ARG A 154 20.38 -20.04 -20.78
N MET A 155 20.54 -20.10 -19.45
CA MET A 155 21.09 -19.04 -18.62
C MET A 155 21.96 -19.68 -17.53
N SER A 156 23.05 -19.02 -17.12
CA SER A 156 23.89 -19.51 -16.03
C SER A 156 23.37 -19.06 -14.65
N ASP A 157 23.76 -19.77 -13.59
CA ASP A 157 23.48 -19.36 -12.19
C ASP A 157 24.00 -17.94 -11.90
N ALA A 158 25.13 -17.56 -12.49
CA ALA A 158 25.73 -16.24 -12.30
C ALA A 158 24.90 -15.14 -12.98
N ASP A 159 24.45 -15.38 -14.22
CA ASP A 159 23.59 -14.43 -14.94
C ASP A 159 22.23 -14.27 -14.24
N LEU A 160 21.64 -15.36 -13.74
CA LEU A 160 20.37 -15.31 -13.02
C LEU A 160 20.48 -14.48 -11.73
N LYS A 161 21.56 -14.68 -10.96
CA LYS A 161 21.83 -13.89 -9.73
C LYS A 161 22.12 -12.43 -10.02
N GLU A 162 22.81 -12.13 -11.13
CA GLU A 162 23.04 -10.75 -11.56
C GLU A 162 21.74 -10.06 -11.97
N LEU A 163 20.79 -10.78 -12.59
CA LEU A 163 19.48 -10.25 -12.95
C LEU A 163 18.56 -10.04 -11.73
N GLU A 164 18.67 -10.87 -10.69
CA GLU A 164 17.85 -10.77 -9.46
C GLU A 164 18.22 -9.57 -8.58
N ALA A 165 19.48 -9.13 -8.61
CA ALA A 165 20.04 -8.10 -7.73
C ALA A 165 19.60 -6.67 -8.08
#